data_AF-A0A418V4G6-F1
#
_entry.id   AF-A0A418V4G6-F1
#
_cell.length_a   1.000
_cell.length_b   1.000
_cell.length_c   1.000
_cell.angle_alpha   90.00
_cell.angle_beta   90.00
_cell.angle_gamma   90.00
#
_symmetry.space_group_name_H-M   'P 1'
#
loop_
_entity.id
_entity.type
_entity.pdbx_description
1 polymer ?
#
loop_
_entity_poly.entity_id
_entity_poly.type
_entity_poly.pdbx_seq_one_letter_code
_entity_poly.pdbx_strand_id
1 'polypeptide(L)'
;MRFIQALLMLLLVGLGLAFAALSLGTFAALTDNAPLWLRSLGSLENVLGVKLGLLGLPPFLRATVLAFVSSVLMGLAAYYKPR
;
A
#
# COMPACT_ATOMS: atom_id res chain seq x y z
N MET A 1 22.34 -15.42 9.85
CA MET A 1 20.93 -15.11 10.21
C MET A 1 20.60 -13.62 10.17
N ARG A 2 21.45 -12.72 10.71
CA ARG A 2 21.23 -11.26 10.66
C ARG A 2 21.00 -10.68 9.26
N PHE A 3 21.73 -11.18 8.25
CA PHE A 3 21.57 -10.75 6.86
C PHE A 3 20.19 -11.08 6.28
N ILE A 4 19.66 -12.28 6.57
CA ILE A 4 18.32 -12.71 6.12
C ILE A 4 17.23 -11.85 6.79
N GLN A 5 17.39 -11.52 8.08
CA GLN A 5 16.47 -10.62 8.79
C GLN A 5 16.48 -9.20 8.19
N ALA A 6 17.66 -8.67 7.85
CA ALA A 6 17.78 -7.37 7.20
C ALA A 6 17.11 -7.37 5.82
N LEU A 7 17.31 -8.41 5.02
CA LEU A 7 16.68 -8.56 3.72
C LEU A 7 15.15 -8.62 3.83
N LEU A 8 14.65 -9.42 4.76
CA LEU A 8 13.21 -9.56 4.99
C LEU A 8 12.59 -8.26 5.52
N MET A 9 13.27 -7.56 6.42
CA MET A 9 12.86 -6.23 6.88
C MET A 9 12.75 -5.24 5.72
N LEU A 10 13.79 -5.13 4.87
CA LEU A 10 13.79 -4.23 3.72
C LEU A 10 12.65 -4.54 2.75
N LEU A 11 12.39 -5.83 2.51
CA LEU A 11 11.29 -6.27 1.66
C LEU A 11 9.94 -5.87 2.24
N LEU A 12 9.72 -6.08 3.55
CA LEU A 12 8.49 -5.68 4.23
C LEU A 12 8.28 -4.17 4.23
N VAL A 13 9.34 -3.38 4.45
CA VAL A 13 9.28 -1.91 4.36
C VAL A 13 8.94 -1.49 2.93
N GLY A 14 9.60 -2.06 1.92
CA GLY A 14 9.33 -1.75 0.52
C GLY A 14 7.87 -2.05 0.13
N LEU A 15 7.35 -3.21 0.52
CA LEU A 15 5.94 -3.55 0.32
C LEU A 15 5.02 -2.61 1.09
N GLY A 16 5.28 -2.35 2.38
CA GLY A 16 4.44 -1.46 3.17
C GLY A 16 4.38 -0.03 2.58
N LEU A 17 5.50 0.49 2.06
CA LEU A 17 5.52 1.77 1.34
C LEU A 17 4.72 1.72 0.04
N ALA A 18 4.82 0.64 -0.74
CA ALA A 18 4.03 0.48 -1.96
C ALA A 18 2.52 0.47 -1.66
N PHE A 19 2.08 -0.29 -0.66
CA PHE A 19 0.68 -0.31 -0.22
C PHE A 19 0.22 1.03 0.35
N ALA A 20 1.08 1.74 1.09
CA ALA A 20 0.78 3.10 1.57
C ALA A 20 0.61 4.08 0.41
N ALA A 21 1.47 4.03 -0.60
CA ALA A 21 1.38 4.89 -1.79
C ALA A 21 0.10 4.63 -2.60
N LEU A 22 -0.29 3.36 -2.76
CA LEU A 22 -1.55 2.98 -3.41
C LEU A 22 -2.78 3.42 -2.58
N SER A 23 -2.71 3.30 -1.26
CA SER A 23 -3.76 3.82 -0.35
C SER A 23 -3.91 5.34 -0.48
N LEU A 24 -2.80 6.10 -0.48
CA LEU A 24 -2.83 7.54 -0.71
C LEU A 24 -3.40 7.87 -2.10
N GLY A 25 -2.99 7.14 -3.13
CA GLY A 25 -3.50 7.31 -4.50
C GLY A 25 -5.00 7.11 -4.63
N THR A 26 -5.52 6.07 -3.96
CA THR A 26 -6.96 5.78 -3.93
C THR A 26 -7.74 6.83 -3.15
N PHE A 27 -7.23 7.33 -2.02
CA PHE A 27 -7.84 8.47 -1.34
C PHE A 27 -7.82 9.75 -2.18
N ALA A 28 -6.73 10.03 -2.89
CA ALA A 28 -6.66 11.18 -3.78
C ALA A 28 -7.65 11.09 -4.95
N ALA A 29 -7.90 9.90 -5.47
CA ALA A 29 -8.89 9.69 -6.53
C ALA A 29 -10.33 9.99 -6.07
N LEU A 30 -10.60 10.01 -4.76
CA LEU A 30 -11.91 10.39 -4.19
C LEU A 30 -12.10 11.91 -4.07
N THR A 31 -11.08 12.72 -4.34
CA THR A 31 -11.12 14.17 -4.13
C THR A 31 -10.73 14.93 -5.38
N ASP A 32 -11.52 15.94 -5.77
CA ASP A 32 -11.31 16.73 -7.00
C ASP A 32 -10.21 17.80 -6.90
N ASN A 33 -9.64 18.02 -5.71
CA ASN A 33 -8.52 18.94 -5.48
C ASN A 33 -7.15 18.28 -5.24
N ALA A 34 -7.06 16.94 -5.25
CA ALA A 34 -5.77 16.25 -5.12
C ALA A 34 -4.84 16.47 -6.33
N PRO A 35 -3.51 16.50 -6.11
CA PRO A 35 -2.55 16.64 -7.20
C PRO A 35 -2.59 15.46 -8.18
N LEU A 36 -2.40 15.75 -9.48
CA LEU A 36 -2.55 14.78 -10.58
C LEU A 36 -1.63 13.57 -10.46
N TRP A 37 -0.38 13.78 -10.01
CA TRP A 37 0.59 12.70 -9.82
C TRP A 37 0.17 11.71 -8.71
N LEU A 38 -0.63 12.16 -7.75
CA LEU A 38 -1.11 11.31 -6.66
C LEU A 38 -2.34 10.54 -7.13
N ARG A 39 -3.20 11.15 -7.94
CA ARG A 39 -4.32 10.44 -8.59
C ARG A 39 -3.90 9.35 -9.56
N SER A 40 -2.77 9.50 -10.25
CA SER A 40 -2.27 8.45 -11.15
C SER A 40 -1.92 7.16 -10.40
N LEU A 41 -1.51 7.25 -9.13
CA LEU A 41 -1.34 6.09 -8.26
C LEU A 41 -2.69 5.38 -7.98
N GLY A 42 -3.78 6.14 -7.80
CA GLY A 42 -5.13 5.61 -7.68
C GLY A 42 -5.62 4.91 -8.96
N SER A 43 -5.26 5.44 -10.14
CA SER A 43 -5.53 4.76 -11.42
C SER A 43 -4.80 3.42 -11.52
N LEU A 44 -3.55 3.36 -11.06
CA LEU A 44 -2.78 2.11 -11.04
C LEU A 44 -3.40 1.08 -10.07
N GLU A 45 -3.86 1.53 -8.91
CA GLU A 45 -4.58 0.67 -7.97
C GLU A 45 -5.90 0.14 -8.57
N ASN A 46 -6.63 0.95 -9.33
CA ASN A 46 -7.82 0.50 -10.07
C ASN A 46 -7.51 -0.58 -11.11
N VAL A 47 -6.44 -0.43 -11.88
CA VAL A 47 -6.00 -1.45 -12.85
C VAL A 47 -5.66 -2.76 -12.15
N LEU A 48 -4.98 -2.70 -10.99
CA LEU A 48 -4.70 -3.88 -10.17
C LEU A 48 -5.99 -4.49 -9.59
N GLY A 49 -6.92 -3.65 -9.14
CA GLY A 49 -8.22 -4.07 -8.61
C GLY A 49 -9.07 -4.81 -9.64
N VAL A 50 -9.02 -4.42 -10.92
CA VAL A 50 -9.65 -5.16 -12.02
C VAL A 50 -9.11 -6.60 -12.07
N LYS A 51 -7.78 -6.76 -12.04
CA LYS A 51 -7.14 -8.08 -12.13
C LYS A 51 -7.42 -8.97 -10.91
N LEU A 52 -7.60 -8.36 -9.74
CA LEU A 52 -7.88 -9.05 -8.49
C LEU A 52 -9.37 -9.27 -8.23
N GLY A 53 -10.26 -8.82 -9.13
CA GLY A 53 -11.71 -8.93 -8.96
C GLY A 53 -12.28 -8.02 -7.85
N LEU A 54 -11.55 -6.98 -7.46
CA LEU A 54 -11.88 -6.10 -6.33
C LEU A 54 -12.74 -4.90 -6.71
N LEU A 55 -13.20 -4.80 -7.97
CA LEU A 55 -14.03 -3.68 -8.44
C LEU A 55 -15.42 -3.60 -7.78
N GLY A 56 -15.89 -4.70 -7.18
CA GLY A 56 -17.13 -4.71 -6.40
C GLY A 56 -17.01 -3.99 -5.05
N LEU A 57 -15.80 -3.68 -4.59
CA LEU A 57 -15.58 -3.00 -3.31
C LEU A 57 -15.57 -1.47 -3.50
N PRO A 58 -16.23 -0.71 -2.61
CA PRO A 58 -16.16 0.74 -2.62
C PRO A 58 -14.70 1.24 -2.56
N PRO A 59 -14.33 2.29 -3.32
CA PRO A 59 -12.93 2.75 -3.37
C PRO A 59 -12.39 3.19 -2.00
N PHE A 60 -13.24 3.77 -1.15
CA PHE A 60 -12.88 4.10 0.25
C PHE A 60 -12.50 2.86 1.07
N LEU A 61 -13.26 1.77 0.92
CA LEU A 61 -12.99 0.52 1.63
C LEU A 61 -11.65 -0.08 1.15
N ARG A 62 -11.41 -0.08 -0.17
CA ARG A 62 -10.14 -0.52 -0.76
C ARG A 62 -8.95 0.28 -0.22
N ALA A 63 -9.07 1.61 -0.22
CA ALA A 63 -8.05 2.51 0.33
C ALA A 63 -7.74 2.21 1.81
N THR A 64 -8.78 1.95 2.60
CA THR A 64 -8.68 1.62 4.03
C THR A 64 -8.02 0.27 4.26
N VAL A 65 -8.39 -0.75 3.48
CA VAL A 65 -7.75 -2.09 3.53
C VAL A 65 -6.28 -1.99 3.15
N LEU A 66 -5.93 -1.21 2.12
CA LEU A 66 -4.53 -0.97 1.74
C LEU A 66 -3.74 -0.28 2.86
N ALA A 67 -4.32 0.70 3.54
CA ALA A 67 -3.70 1.37 4.70
C ALA A 67 -3.48 0.41 5.87
N PHE A 68 -4.47 -0.45 6.14
CA PHE A 68 -4.38 -1.47 7.18
C PHE A 68 -3.27 -2.48 6.87
N VAL A 69 -3.26 -3.02 5.65
CA VAL A 69 -2.22 -3.97 5.20
C VAL A 69 -0.83 -3.33 5.28
N SER A 70 -0.68 -2.08 4.82
CA SER A 70 0.58 -1.33 4.97
C SER A 70 1.04 -1.23 6.42
N SER A 71 0.12 -0.93 7.34
CA SER A 71 0.42 -0.82 8.78
C SER A 71 0.89 -2.16 9.38
N VAL A 72 0.23 -3.27 8.99
CA VAL A 72 0.63 -4.62 9.41
C VAL A 72 2.04 -4.95 8.88
N LEU A 73 2.32 -4.67 7.61
CA LEU A 73 3.64 -4.88 7.01
C LEU A 73 4.73 -4.08 7.72
N MET A 74 4.45 -2.83 8.08
CA MET A 74 5.38 -1.98 8.83
C MET A 74 5.60 -2.49 10.26
N GLY A 75 4.55 -2.96 10.93
CA GLY A 75 4.66 -3.61 12.23
C GLY A 75 5.51 -4.88 12.19
N LEU A 76 5.33 -5.71 11.17
CA LEU A 76 6.15 -6.90 10.94
C LEU A 76 7.60 -6.53 10.62
N ALA A 77 7.84 -5.50 9.82
CA ALA A 77 9.19 -5.01 9.54
C ALA A 77 9.90 -4.56 10.82
N ALA A 78 9.19 -3.85 11.71
CA ALA A 78 9.72 -3.44 13.00
C ALA A 78 10.07 -4.63 13.91
N TYR A 79 9.24 -5.69 13.87
CA TYR A 79 9.51 -6.94 14.60
C TYR A 79 10.78 -7.66 14.11
N TYR A 80 10.99 -7.73 12.80
CA TYR A 80 12.15 -8.40 12.19
C TYR A 80 13.44 -7.56 12.17
N LYS A 81 13.43 -6.34 12.73
CA LYS A 81 14.59 -5.45 12.78
C LYS A 81 15.80 -6.17 13.43
N PRO A 82 16.95 -6.29 12.73
CA PRO A 82 18.14 -6.92 13.29
C PRO A 82 18.62 -6.16 14.54
N ARG A 83 18.93 -6.89 15.62
CA ARG A 83 19.54 -6.37 16.85
C ARG A 83 21.00 -6.78 16.97
#